data_AF-A0A2V9TE38-F1
#
_entry.id   AF-A0A2V9TE38-F1
#
_cell.length_a   1.000
_cell.length_b   1.000
_cell.length_c   1.000
_cell.angle_alpha   90.00
_cell.angle_beta   90.00
_cell.angle_gamma   90.00
#
_symmetry.space_group_name_H-M   'P 1'
#
loop_
_entity.id
_entity.type
_entity.pdbx_description
1 polymer ?
#
loop_
_entity_poly.entity_id
_entity_poly.type
_entity_poly.pdbx_seq_one_letter_code
_entity_poly.pdbx_strand_id
1 'polypeptide(L)'
;MQEGPQIGWDPISINYHLPLASRLLILYLLVVVTVSLVKSASVLRTLWPSKHCSLRPSSAENEFALAWETCSNVVQAIKRWVFVTLFWTVLVAAMLLRNNLMILVEQKMFWPGAFFGSTVGMLTIFALSILVCALLYTACAFYEGALLRRRESWNCARASIEDRQ
;
A
#
# COMPACT_ATOMS: atom_id res chain seq x y z
N MET A 1 1.22 -52.71 -38.30
CA MET A 1 1.13 -51.30 -37.88
C MET A 1 1.08 -51.31 -36.37
N GLN A 2 2.22 -51.02 -35.73
CA GLN A 2 2.35 -51.01 -34.27
C GLN A 2 2.01 -49.60 -33.80
N GLU A 3 0.90 -49.46 -33.09
CA GLU A 3 0.56 -48.24 -32.38
C GLU A 3 1.58 -48.07 -31.25
N GLY A 4 2.43 -47.05 -31.38
CA GLY A 4 3.39 -46.70 -30.34
C GLY A 4 2.66 -46.33 -29.04
N PRO A 5 3.27 -46.56 -27.87
CA PRO A 5 2.64 -46.24 -26.60
C PRO A 5 2.27 -44.75 -26.58
N GLN A 6 0.96 -44.46 -26.58
CA GLN A 6 0.45 -43.14 -26.25
C GLN A 6 0.86 -42.87 -24.81
N ILE A 7 1.94 -42.12 -24.65
CA ILE A 7 2.30 -41.47 -23.39
C ILE A 7 1.16 -40.48 -23.15
N GLY A 8 0.12 -40.95 -22.46
CA GLY A 8 -0.91 -40.11 -21.91
C GLY A 8 -0.19 -39.08 -21.05
N TRP A 9 -0.09 -37.86 -21.57
CA TRP A 9 0.17 -36.70 -20.75
C TRP A 9 -1.04 -36.61 -19.83
N ASP A 10 -1.04 -37.35 -18.73
CA ASP A 10 -1.86 -36.98 -17.59
C ASP A 10 -1.38 -35.57 -17.26
N PRO A 11 -2.21 -34.53 -17.47
CA PRO A 11 -1.90 -33.24 -16.90
C PRO A 11 -1.95 -33.52 -15.42
N ILE A 12 -0.77 -33.76 -14.81
CA ILE A 12 -0.58 -33.68 -13.37
C ILE A 12 -1.40 -32.46 -13.01
N SER A 13 -2.52 -32.69 -12.34
CA SER A 13 -3.38 -31.65 -11.84
C SER A 13 -2.51 -30.99 -10.79
N ILE A 14 -1.65 -30.07 -11.24
CA ILE A 14 -0.80 -29.22 -10.44
C ILE A 14 -1.84 -28.50 -9.63
N ASN A 15 -2.03 -29.02 -8.43
CA ASN A 15 -2.98 -28.51 -7.48
C ASN A 15 -2.41 -27.12 -7.18
N TYR A 16 -2.94 -26.10 -7.88
CA TYR A 16 -2.60 -24.69 -7.71
C TYR A 16 -3.15 -24.22 -6.36
N HIS A 17 -2.87 -24.97 -5.30
CA HIS A 17 -2.93 -24.45 -3.95
C HIS A 17 -1.92 -23.32 -3.91
N LEU A 18 -2.45 -22.11 -4.15
CA LEU A 18 -1.73 -20.86 -3.94
C LEU A 18 -0.96 -21.03 -2.64
N PRO A 19 0.38 -20.93 -2.65
CA PRO A 19 1.17 -21.20 -1.47
C PRO A 19 0.63 -20.34 -0.34
N LEU A 20 0.46 -20.91 0.85
CA LEU A 20 -0.19 -20.28 2.01
C LEU A 20 0.30 -18.84 2.23
N ALA A 21 1.59 -18.60 1.98
CA ALA A 21 2.24 -17.29 2.00
C ALA A 21 1.54 -16.24 1.11
N SER A 22 1.13 -16.58 -0.10
CA SER A 22 0.43 -15.70 -1.04
C SER A 22 -0.94 -15.30 -0.51
N ARG A 23 -1.68 -16.26 0.07
CA ARG A 23 -2.99 -16.00 0.69
C ARG A 23 -2.86 -15.06 1.89
N LEU A 24 -1.85 -15.30 2.73
CA LEU A 24 -1.53 -14.42 3.86
C LEU A 24 -1.13 -13.02 3.40
N LEU A 25 -0.36 -12.90 2.31
CA LEU A 25 0.03 -11.61 1.76
C LEU A 25 -1.19 -10.83 1.23
N ILE A 26 -2.11 -11.49 0.52
CA ILE A 26 -3.35 -10.86 0.03
C ILE A 26 -4.22 -10.40 1.20
N LEU A 27 -4.42 -11.25 2.21
CA LEU A 27 -5.16 -10.89 3.42
C LEU A 27 -4.51 -9.70 4.14
N TYR A 28 -3.19 -9.72 4.28
CA TYR A 28 -2.44 -8.62 4.89
C TYR A 28 -2.62 -7.32 4.10
N LEU A 29 -2.50 -7.36 2.77
CA LEU A 29 -2.73 -6.19 1.91
C LEU A 29 -4.16 -5.65 2.09
N LEU A 30 -5.17 -6.53 2.14
CA LEU A 30 -6.56 -6.13 2.33
C LEU A 30 -6.80 -5.47 3.70
N VAL A 31 -6.19 -6.01 4.76
CA VAL A 31 -6.23 -5.38 6.09
C VAL A 31 -5.53 -4.03 6.09
N VAL A 32 -4.35 -3.92 5.48
CA VAL A 32 -3.63 -2.65 5.40
C VAL A 32 -4.44 -1.61 4.63
N VAL A 33 -5.04 -1.98 3.49
CA VAL A 33 -5.87 -1.10 2.66
C VAL A 33 -7.13 -0.65 3.42
N THR A 34 -7.82 -1.57 4.10
CA THR A 34 -9.03 -1.21 4.86
C THR A 34 -8.70 -0.29 6.04
N VAL A 35 -7.67 -0.58 6.81
CA VAL A 35 -7.24 0.27 7.95
C VAL A 35 -6.79 1.65 7.46
N SER A 36 -6.04 1.71 6.36
CA SER A 36 -5.60 2.98 5.78
C SER A 36 -6.76 3.78 5.19
N LEU A 37 -7.74 3.15 4.54
CA LEU A 37 -8.97 3.82 4.08
C LEU A 37 -9.78 4.38 5.25
N VAL A 38 -9.98 3.59 6.31
CA VAL A 38 -10.72 4.04 7.51
C VAL A 38 -10.04 5.24 8.15
N LYS A 39 -8.71 5.19 8.32
CA LYS A 39 -7.94 6.34 8.85
C LYS A 39 -8.01 7.55 7.93
N SER A 40 -7.85 7.35 6.62
CA SER A 40 -7.93 8.43 5.63
C SER A 40 -9.31 9.09 5.63
N ALA A 41 -10.38 8.30 5.72
CA ALA A 41 -11.75 8.81 5.82
C ALA A 41 -12.01 9.57 7.14
N SER A 42 -11.42 9.12 8.26
CA SER A 42 -11.51 9.81 9.54
C SER A 42 -10.78 11.16 9.52
N VAL A 43 -9.57 11.20 8.93
CA VAL A 43 -8.79 12.43 8.72
C VAL A 43 -9.53 13.37 7.75
N LEU A 44 -10.12 12.83 6.68
CA LEU A 44 -10.89 13.63 5.74
C LEU A 44 -12.14 14.23 6.38
N ARG A 45 -12.81 13.50 7.29
CA ARG A 45 -13.95 14.00 8.05
C ARG A 45 -13.56 15.11 9.02
N THR A 46 -12.43 14.98 9.71
CA THR A 46 -11.93 16.03 10.63
C THR A 46 -11.43 17.25 9.87
N LEU A 47 -10.87 17.06 8.68
CA LEU A 47 -10.51 18.16 7.78
C LEU A 47 -11.72 18.73 7.04
N TRP A 48 -12.86 18.05 6.98
CA TRP A 48 -14.03 18.60 6.32
C TRP A 48 -14.49 19.84 7.09
N PRO A 49 -14.51 21.03 6.46
CA PRO A 49 -14.86 22.25 7.15
C PRO A 49 -16.32 22.14 7.56
N SER A 50 -16.55 21.93 8.85
CA SER A 50 -17.86 22.15 9.44
C SER A 50 -18.14 23.63 9.24
N LYS A 51 -19.02 23.96 8.29
CA LYS A 51 -19.39 25.33 7.87
C LYS A 51 -19.97 26.19 9.02
N HIS A 52 -19.91 25.73 10.26
CA HIS A 52 -20.69 26.24 11.38
C HIS A 52 -19.90 26.68 12.62
N CYS A 53 -18.57 26.64 12.65
CA CYS A 53 -17.85 27.07 13.86
C CYS A 53 -17.41 28.53 13.81
N SER A 54 -18.25 29.43 14.33
CA SER A 54 -17.93 30.80 14.72
C SER A 54 -17.10 30.85 16.03
N LEU A 55 -16.03 30.05 16.11
CA LEU A 55 -15.26 29.91 17.34
C LEU A 55 -14.25 31.03 17.53
N ARG A 56 -14.13 31.44 18.79
CA ARG A 56 -13.31 32.52 19.33
C ARG A 56 -11.83 32.36 18.91
N PRO A 57 -11.17 33.42 18.39
CA PRO A 57 -9.88 33.31 17.69
C PRO A 57 -8.74 32.70 18.52
N SER A 58 -8.69 32.93 19.84
CA SER A 58 -7.59 32.41 20.68
C SER A 58 -7.70 30.94 21.06
N SER A 59 -8.91 30.37 21.11
CA SER A 59 -9.12 28.94 21.41
C SER A 59 -8.99 28.09 20.15
N ALA A 60 -9.43 28.62 19.01
CA ALA A 60 -9.35 27.95 17.71
C ALA A 60 -7.91 27.69 17.27
N GLU A 61 -6.96 28.52 17.72
CA GLU A 61 -5.56 28.43 17.34
C GLU A 61 -4.86 27.21 17.95
N ASN A 62 -5.09 26.96 19.25
CA ASN A 62 -4.57 25.78 19.93
C ASN A 62 -5.23 24.48 19.42
N GLU A 63 -6.54 24.50 19.15
CA GLU A 63 -7.26 23.35 18.62
C GLU A 63 -6.79 22.96 17.21
N PHE A 64 -6.55 23.94 16.34
CA PHE A 64 -6.02 23.67 15.02
C PHE A 64 -4.60 23.12 15.09
N ALA A 65 -3.72 23.68 15.94
CA ALA A 65 -2.36 23.19 16.10
C ALA A 65 -2.35 21.72 16.56
N LEU A 66 -3.23 21.37 17.50
CA LEU A 66 -3.36 20.00 18.00
C LEU A 66 -3.95 19.04 16.96
N ALA A 67 -4.96 19.48 16.20
CA ALA A 67 -5.51 18.73 15.07
C ALA A 67 -4.47 18.53 13.95
N TRP A 68 -3.65 19.54 13.70
CA TRP A 68 -2.55 19.51 12.74
C TRP A 68 -1.49 18.51 13.13
N GLU A 69 -0.99 18.55 14.36
CA GLU A 69 0.00 17.60 14.87
C GLU A 69 -0.52 16.16 14.82
N THR A 70 -1.78 15.96 15.21
CA THR A 70 -2.43 14.65 15.14
C THR A 70 -2.48 14.14 13.69
N CYS A 71 -2.87 14.99 12.74
CA CYS A 71 -2.93 14.65 11.33
C CYS A 71 -1.53 14.36 10.75
N SER A 72 -0.53 15.19 11.07
CA SER A 72 0.86 15.01 10.62
C SER A 72 1.44 13.68 11.12
N ASN A 73 1.23 13.36 12.40
CA ASN A 73 1.65 12.10 12.99
C ASN A 73 0.98 10.90 12.30
N VAL A 74 -0.30 11.00 11.94
CA VAL A 74 -1.01 9.95 11.19
C VAL A 74 -0.41 9.77 9.78
N VAL A 75 -0.16 10.85 9.05
CA VAL A 75 0.46 10.78 7.72
C VAL A 75 1.86 10.16 7.79
N GLN A 76 2.67 10.56 8.76
CA GLN A 76 4.00 10.01 8.96
C GLN A 76 3.95 8.52 9.34
N ALA A 77 2.97 8.13 10.16
CA ALA A 77 2.74 6.72 10.46
C ALA A 77 2.38 5.94 9.19
N ILE A 78 1.45 6.43 8.36
CA ILE A 78 1.07 5.76 7.10
C ILE A 78 2.28 5.63 6.18
N LYS A 79 3.12 6.67 6.01
CA LYS A 79 4.37 6.58 5.25
C LYS A 79 5.27 5.45 5.77
N ARG A 80 5.44 5.34 7.09
CA ARG A 80 6.24 4.26 7.69
C ARG A 80 5.64 2.87 7.41
N TRP A 81 4.32 2.73 7.44
CA TRP A 81 3.64 1.49 7.06
C TRP A 81 3.87 1.14 5.59
N VAL A 82 3.86 2.10 4.67
CA VAL A 82 4.16 1.87 3.24
C VAL A 82 5.57 1.30 3.05
N PHE A 83 6.56 1.81 3.78
CA PHE A 83 7.92 1.26 3.74
C PHE A 83 7.98 -0.17 4.28
N VAL A 84 7.29 -0.45 5.39
CA VAL A 84 7.22 -1.81 5.95
C VAL A 84 6.54 -2.77 4.99
N THR A 85 5.44 -2.37 4.35
CA THR A 85 4.75 -3.21 3.37
C THR A 85 5.62 -3.47 2.14
N LEU A 86 6.34 -2.45 1.65
CA LEU A 86 7.25 -2.60 0.51
C LEU A 86 8.43 -3.51 0.85
N PHE A 87 9.01 -3.35 2.03
CA PHE A 87 10.07 -4.25 2.50
C PHE A 87 9.57 -5.70 2.62
N TRP A 88 8.38 -5.89 3.18
CA TRP A 88 7.76 -7.20 3.32
C TRP A 88 7.48 -7.86 1.97
N THR A 89 6.98 -7.11 0.99
CA THR A 89 6.68 -7.65 -0.35
C THR A 89 7.96 -8.06 -1.09
N VAL A 90 9.04 -7.28 -0.97
CA VAL A 90 10.36 -7.64 -1.50
C VAL A 90 10.89 -8.91 -0.83
N LEU A 91 10.74 -9.03 0.50
CA LEU A 91 11.24 -10.20 1.24
C LEU A 91 10.48 -11.48 0.85
N VAL A 92 9.16 -11.40 0.68
CA VAL A 92 8.34 -12.52 0.20
C VAL A 92 8.73 -12.90 -1.23
N ALA A 93 8.90 -11.92 -2.13
CA ALA A 93 9.35 -12.16 -3.50
C ALA A 93 10.73 -12.83 -3.54
N ALA A 94 11.67 -12.39 -2.70
CA ALA A 94 13.01 -12.99 -2.61
C ALA A 94 12.96 -14.44 -2.11
N MET A 95 12.15 -14.74 -1.09
CA MET A 95 11.96 -16.10 -0.58
C MET A 95 11.34 -17.04 -1.62
N LEU A 96 10.34 -16.54 -2.37
CA LEU A 96 9.74 -17.30 -3.48
C LEU A 96 10.73 -17.53 -4.62
N LEU A 97 11.49 -16.51 -5.01
CA LEU A 97 12.53 -16.64 -6.03
C LEU A 97 13.59 -17.66 -5.63
N ARG A 98 14.02 -17.65 -4.36
CA ARG A 98 14.94 -18.65 -3.80
C ARG A 98 14.37 -20.07 -3.91
N ASN A 99 13.10 -20.27 -3.56
CA ASN A 99 12.47 -21.59 -3.68
C ASN A 99 12.43 -22.07 -5.14
N ASN A 100 12.08 -21.19 -6.09
CA ASN A 100 12.10 -21.54 -7.52
C ASN A 100 13.52 -21.88 -8.01
N LEU A 101 14.53 -21.15 -7.54
CA LEU A 101 15.94 -21.43 -7.85
C LEU A 101 16.39 -22.78 -7.30
N MET A 102 16.02 -23.13 -6.06
CA MET A 102 16.33 -24.44 -5.48
C MET A 102 15.71 -25.58 -6.29
N ILE A 103 14.45 -25.43 -6.71
CA ILE A 103 13.76 -26.41 -7.57
C ILE A 103 14.48 -26.54 -8.92
N LEU A 104 14.94 -25.44 -9.51
CA LEU A 104 15.70 -25.46 -10.77
C LEU A 104 17.04 -26.20 -10.63
N VAL A 105 17.72 -26.04 -9.49
CA VAL A 105 19.00 -26.71 -9.22
C VAL A 105 18.80 -28.21 -9.03
N GLU A 106 17.72 -28.62 -8.34
CA GLU A 106 17.41 -30.03 -8.11
C GLU A 106 16.89 -30.73 -9.38
N GLN A 107 16.04 -30.06 -10.16
CA GLN A 107 15.53 -30.58 -11.42
C GLN A 107 16.50 -30.23 -12.55
N LYS A 108 17.50 -31.10 -12.78
CA LYS A 108 18.42 -31.06 -13.92
C LYS A 108 17.75 -30.96 -15.31
N MET A 109 16.42 -31.02 -15.42
CA MET A 109 15.68 -30.80 -16.65
C MET A 109 15.17 -29.36 -16.75
N PHE A 110 15.88 -28.57 -17.54
CA PHE A 110 15.53 -27.20 -17.89
C PHE A 110 14.35 -27.20 -18.88
N TRP A 111 13.11 -27.22 -18.39
CA TRP A 111 11.91 -26.96 -19.21
C TRP A 111 11.50 -25.49 -19.09
N PRO A 112 11.78 -24.63 -20.09
CA PRO A 112 11.50 -23.19 -20.01
C PRO A 112 10.02 -22.87 -19.84
N GLY A 113 9.12 -23.70 -20.39
CA GLY A 113 7.68 -23.44 -20.41
C GLY A 113 7.02 -23.39 -19.02
N ALA A 114 7.46 -24.24 -18.09
CA ALA A 114 6.92 -24.25 -16.73
C ALA A 114 7.34 -23.01 -15.91
N PHE A 115 8.51 -22.43 -16.22
CA PHE A 115 9.03 -21.24 -15.55
C PHE A 115 8.22 -19.98 -15.84
N PHE A 116 7.81 -19.79 -17.10
CA PHE A 116 7.05 -18.60 -17.50
C PHE A 116 5.69 -18.52 -16.81
N GLY A 117 4.98 -19.65 -16.67
CA GLY A 117 3.68 -19.68 -15.99
C GLY A 117 3.75 -19.27 -14.51
N SER A 118 4.75 -19.79 -13.78
CA SER A 118 4.95 -19.46 -12.36
C SER A 118 5.39 -18.01 -12.15
N THR A 119 6.27 -17.50 -13.02
CA THR A 119 6.83 -16.14 -12.90
C THR A 119 5.76 -15.06 -13.07
N VAL A 120 4.82 -15.24 -14.00
CA VAL A 120 3.73 -14.27 -14.25
C VAL A 120 2.86 -14.09 -13.00
N GLY A 121 2.55 -15.17 -12.27
CA GLY A 121 1.77 -15.09 -11.04
C GLY A 121 2.47 -14.30 -9.92
N MET A 122 3.80 -14.41 -9.82
CA MET A 122 4.56 -13.62 -8.83
C MET A 122 4.67 -12.15 -9.23
N LEU A 123 4.87 -11.90 -10.52
CA LEU A 123 4.98 -10.55 -11.06
C LEU A 123 3.67 -9.77 -10.87
N THR A 124 2.52 -10.40 -11.05
CA THR A 124 1.22 -9.74 -10.82
C THR A 124 0.99 -9.38 -9.35
N ILE A 125 1.31 -10.28 -8.41
CA ILE A 125 1.21 -10.00 -6.97
C ILE A 125 2.16 -8.87 -6.57
N PHE A 126 3.38 -8.88 -7.11
CA PHE A 126 4.36 -7.82 -6.87
C PHE A 126 3.90 -6.48 -7.45
N ALA A 127 3.39 -6.46 -8.68
CA ALA A 127 2.85 -5.27 -9.32
C ALA A 127 1.64 -4.70 -8.54
N LEU A 128 0.72 -5.54 -8.08
CA LEU A 128 -0.40 -5.13 -7.22
C LEU A 128 0.09 -4.51 -5.91
N SER A 129 1.13 -5.09 -5.30
CA SER A 129 1.72 -4.56 -4.07
C SER A 129 2.33 -3.17 -4.27
N ILE A 130 3.08 -2.98 -5.37
CA ILE A 130 3.62 -1.67 -5.75
C ILE A 130 2.48 -0.67 -6.02
N LEU A 131 1.44 -1.09 -6.74
CA LEU A 131 0.29 -0.25 -7.05
C LEU A 131 -0.38 0.25 -5.77
N VAL A 132 -0.62 -0.64 -4.80
CA VAL A 132 -1.19 -0.26 -3.48
C VAL A 132 -0.26 0.73 -2.75
N CYS A 133 1.05 0.48 -2.75
CA CYS A 133 2.01 1.39 -2.14
C CYS A 133 1.99 2.78 -2.82
N ALA A 134 1.91 2.81 -4.16
CA ALA A 134 1.83 4.04 -4.93
C ALA A 134 0.55 4.81 -4.62
N LEU A 135 -0.61 4.14 -4.54
CA LEU A 135 -1.88 4.77 -4.17
C LEU A 135 -1.87 5.36 -2.76
N LEU A 136 -1.27 4.65 -1.79
CA LEU A 136 -1.12 5.17 -0.43
C LEU A 136 -0.17 6.38 -0.40
N TYR A 137 0.91 6.32 -1.17
CA TYR A 137 1.86 7.42 -1.27
C TYR A 137 1.24 8.67 -1.92
N THR A 138 0.50 8.51 -3.01
CA THR A 138 -0.18 9.63 -3.69
C THR A 138 -1.26 10.24 -2.79
N ALA A 139 -2.01 9.42 -2.05
CA ALA A 139 -2.96 9.90 -1.05
C ALA A 139 -2.25 10.73 0.03
N CYS A 140 -1.12 10.24 0.57
CA CYS A 140 -0.33 10.99 1.56
C CYS A 140 0.16 12.34 1.01
N ALA A 141 0.70 12.36 -0.21
CA ALA A 141 1.17 13.58 -0.87
C ALA A 141 0.02 14.58 -1.10
N PHE A 142 -1.18 14.08 -1.45
CA PHE A 142 -2.36 14.91 -1.58
C PHE A 142 -2.78 15.54 -0.25
N TYR A 143 -2.77 14.77 0.84
CA TYR A 143 -3.06 15.29 2.18
C TYR A 143 -2.04 16.35 2.61
N GLU A 144 -0.73 16.10 2.42
CA GLU A 144 0.31 17.08 2.72
C GLU A 144 0.13 18.38 1.93
N GLY A 145 -0.21 18.28 0.64
CA GLY A 145 -0.49 19.45 -0.20
C GLY A 145 -1.73 20.22 0.26
N ALA A 146 -2.81 19.54 0.62
CA ALA A 146 -4.03 20.19 1.13
C ALA A 146 -3.78 20.87 2.48
N LEU A 147 -2.99 20.24 3.34
CA LEU A 147 -2.58 20.76 4.63
C LEU A 147 -1.70 22.00 4.49
N LEU A 148 -0.69 21.97 3.62
CA LEU A 148 0.19 23.12 3.33
C LEU A 148 -0.62 24.35 2.88
N ARG A 149 -1.56 24.16 1.95
CA ARG A 149 -2.42 25.26 1.47
C ARG A 149 -3.25 25.89 2.59
N ARG A 150 -3.78 25.08 3.52
CA ARG A 150 -4.52 25.61 4.67
C ARG A 150 -3.62 26.39 5.60
N ARG A 151 -2.39 25.90 5.85
CA ARG A 151 -1.40 26.59 6.67
C ARG A 151 -1.04 27.96 6.09
N GLU A 152 -0.81 28.04 4.78
CA GLU A 152 -0.55 29.32 4.09
C GLU A 152 -1.72 30.28 4.23
N SER A 153 -2.95 29.82 3.97
CA SER A 153 -4.15 30.66 4.11
C SER A 153 -4.30 31.22 5.51
N TRP A 154 -3.92 30.44 6.53
CA TRP A 154 -4.04 30.85 7.92
C TRP A 154 -2.93 31.81 8.35
N ASN A 155 -1.69 31.58 7.89
CA ASN A 155 -0.58 32.52 8.10
C ASN A 155 -0.90 33.90 7.50
N CYS A 156 -1.49 33.95 6.28
CA CYS A 156 -1.93 35.20 5.66
C CYS A 156 -3.04 35.89 6.48
N ALA A 157 -4.01 35.13 6.99
CA ALA A 157 -5.06 35.67 7.85
C ALA A 157 -4.48 36.27 9.14
N ARG A 158 -3.50 35.60 9.76
CA ARG A 158 -2.82 36.08 10.96
C ARG A 158 -2.05 37.39 10.69
N ALA A 159 -1.27 37.46 9.62
CA ALA A 159 -0.54 38.68 9.25
C ALA A 159 -1.48 39.89 9.08
N SER A 160 -2.65 39.69 8.47
CA SER A 160 -3.65 40.75 8.29
C SER A 160 -4.28 41.28 9.59
N ILE A 161 -4.18 40.51 10.69
CA ILE A 161 -4.66 40.91 12.02
C ILE A 161 -3.58 41.69 12.76
N GLU A 162 -2.32 41.26 12.65
CA GLU A 162 -1.17 41.97 13.24
C GLU A 162 -1.00 43.38 12.66
N ASP A 163 -1.21 43.58 11.35
CA ASP A 163 -1.14 44.91 10.72
C ASP A 163 -2.20 45.92 11.20
N ARG A 164 -3.25 45.46 11.92
CA ARG A 164 -4.34 46.34 12.42
C ARG A 164 -4.19 46.76 13.88
N GLN A 165 -3.22 46.21 14.62
CA GLN A 165 -2.95 46.55 16.01
C GLN A 165 -1.83 47.59 16.12
#